data_AF-T2SB72-F1
#
_entry.id   AF-T2SB72-F1
#
_cell.length_a   1.000
_cell.length_b   1.000
_cell.length_c   1.000
_cell.angle_alpha   90.00
_cell.angle_beta   90.00
_cell.angle_gamma   90.00
#
_symmetry.space_group_name_H-M   'P 1'
#
loop_
_entity.id
_entity.type
_entity.pdbx_description
1 polymer ?
#
loop_
_entity_poly.entity_id
_entity_poly.type
_entity_poly.pdbx_seq_one_letter_code
_entity_poly.pdbx_strand_id
1 'polypeptide(L)'
;MEKNDKYAVVTNAIESLEKGGSFNQRDREKFSQAARTHGIEDSVIEEVIDIAQTLSLIYRHEDLIDASDLPREQKKAVRAELQKSIDENLEALKGIRHRIFTMRLFESAFKFQEILNNKK
;
A
#
# COMPACT_ATOMS: atom_id res chain seq x y z
N MET A 1 -7.23 -23.91 -5.22
CA MET A 1 -6.05 -23.02 -5.14
C MET A 1 -6.29 -21.89 -6.12
N GLU A 2 -6.87 -20.78 -5.64
CA GLU A 2 -7.29 -19.64 -6.45
C GLU A 2 -6.03 -18.89 -6.93
N LYS A 3 -5.48 -19.30 -8.09
CA LYS A 3 -4.18 -18.84 -8.59
C LYS A 3 -4.19 -17.48 -9.28
N ASN A 4 -5.33 -16.78 -9.34
CA ASN A 4 -5.50 -15.54 -10.07
C ASN A 4 -6.37 -14.53 -9.31
N ASP A 5 -6.11 -14.30 -8.03
CA ASP A 5 -6.66 -13.09 -7.41
C ASP A 5 -5.94 -11.88 -8.03
N LYS A 6 -6.62 -11.23 -8.98
CA LYS A 6 -6.23 -9.99 -9.65
C LYS A 6 -5.63 -8.98 -8.66
N TYR A 7 -6.17 -8.95 -7.44
CA TYR A 7 -5.84 -7.98 -6.42
C TYR A 7 -4.69 -8.42 -5.49
N ALA A 8 -4.22 -9.68 -5.58
CA ALA A 8 -3.18 -10.20 -4.70
C ALA A 8 -1.88 -9.38 -4.77
N VAL A 9 -1.52 -8.87 -5.94
CA VAL A 9 -0.31 -8.04 -6.10
C VAL A 9 -0.36 -6.78 -5.23
N VAL A 10 -1.52 -6.11 -5.16
CA VAL A 10 -1.70 -4.90 -4.36
C VAL A 10 -1.88 -5.22 -2.89
N THR A 11 -2.66 -6.25 -2.56
CA THR A 11 -2.85 -6.67 -1.16
C THR A 11 -1.53 -7.09 -0.51
N ASN A 12 -0.70 -7.86 -1.21
CA ASN A 12 0.61 -8.27 -0.71
C ASN A 12 1.56 -7.08 -0.54
N ALA A 13 1.53 -6.11 -1.46
CA ALA A 13 2.31 -4.88 -1.35
C ALA A 13 1.91 -4.08 -0.12
N ILE A 14 0.61 -3.87 0.09
CA ILE A 14 0.06 -3.17 1.25
C ILE A 14 0.42 -3.90 2.55
N GLU A 15 0.21 -5.20 2.63
CA GLU A 15 0.56 -5.99 3.82
C GLU A 15 2.05 -5.94 4.16
N SER A 16 2.91 -5.87 3.14
CA SER A 16 4.35 -5.70 3.34
C SER A 16 4.65 -4.34 3.97
N LEU A 17 4.08 -3.26 3.42
CA LEU A 17 4.29 -1.89 3.93
C LEU A 17 3.74 -1.71 5.34
N GLU A 18 2.55 -2.25 5.64
CA GLU A 18 1.97 -2.23 7.00
C GLU A 18 2.82 -2.94 8.05
N LYS A 19 3.64 -3.92 7.64
CA LYS A 19 4.58 -4.64 8.51
C LYS A 19 5.97 -3.99 8.57
N GLY A 20 6.12 -2.76 8.08
CA GLY A 20 7.39 -2.04 8.04
C GLY A 20 8.29 -2.44 6.86
N GLY A 21 7.73 -3.08 5.84
CA GLY A 21 8.41 -3.30 4.57
C GLY A 21 8.73 -1.96 3.89
N SER A 22 9.75 -1.97 3.03
CA SER A 22 10.13 -0.80 2.23
C SER A 22 10.32 -1.21 0.78
N PHE A 23 9.98 -0.31 -0.14
CA PHE A 23 10.16 -0.55 -1.57
C PHE A 23 11.32 0.29 -2.06
N ASN A 24 12.37 -0.38 -2.55
CA ASN A 24 13.38 0.29 -3.36
C ASN A 24 12.81 0.59 -4.77
N GLN A 25 13.56 1.32 -5.59
CA GLN A 25 13.13 1.68 -6.94
C GLN A 25 12.72 0.46 -7.79
N ARG A 26 13.51 -0.62 -7.74
CA ARG A 26 13.24 -1.85 -8.51
C ARG A 26 11.97 -2.55 -8.03
N ASP A 27 11.69 -2.53 -6.73
CA ASP A 27 10.46 -3.11 -6.18
C ASP A 27 9.23 -2.33 -6.66
N ARG A 28 9.31 -0.99 -6.72
CA ARG A 28 8.23 -0.13 -7.26
C ARG A 28 7.97 -0.40 -8.74
N GLU A 29 9.04 -0.52 -9.54
CA GLU A 29 8.94 -0.85 -10.97
C GLU A 29 8.28 -2.21 -11.18
N LYS A 30 8.71 -3.23 -10.44
CA LYS A 30 8.12 -4.59 -10.48
C LYS A 30 6.66 -4.59 -10.04
N PHE A 31 6.35 -3.88 -8.95
CA PHE A 31 4.99 -3.74 -8.46
C PHE A 31 4.09 -3.10 -9.50
N SER A 32 4.50 -1.95 -10.06
CA SER A 32 3.75 -1.22 -11.08
C SER A 32 3.49 -2.09 -12.32
N GLN A 33 4.53 -2.77 -12.82
CA GLN A 33 4.40 -3.65 -13.97
C GLN A 33 3.43 -4.81 -13.69
N ALA A 34 3.55 -5.45 -12.53
CA ALA A 34 2.67 -6.56 -12.15
C ALA A 34 1.22 -6.09 -11.96
N ALA A 35 1.00 -4.97 -11.27
CA ALA A 35 -0.32 -4.41 -11.02
C ALA A 35 -1.03 -4.00 -12.33
N ARG A 36 -0.32 -3.34 -13.26
CA ARG A 36 -0.86 -3.05 -14.60
C ARG A 36 -1.21 -4.30 -15.38
N THR A 37 -0.35 -5.33 -15.32
CA THR A 37 -0.61 -6.63 -15.98
C THR A 37 -1.91 -7.27 -15.46
N HIS A 38 -2.23 -7.05 -14.18
CA HIS A 38 -3.48 -7.49 -13.58
C HIS A 38 -4.65 -6.51 -13.79
N GLY A 39 -4.47 -5.39 -14.51
CA GLY A 39 -5.54 -4.42 -14.77
C GLY A 39 -5.99 -3.67 -13.51
N ILE A 40 -5.05 -3.40 -12.61
CA ILE A 40 -5.24 -2.45 -11.50
C ILE A 40 -5.16 -1.03 -12.08
N GLU A 41 -6.02 -0.14 -11.59
CA GLU A 41 -6.03 1.26 -11.99
C GLU A 41 -4.69 1.94 -11.65
N ASP A 42 -4.16 2.73 -12.58
CA ASP A 42 -2.91 3.47 -12.37
C ASP A 42 -2.98 4.38 -11.13
N SER A 43 -4.15 4.94 -10.82
CA SER A 43 -4.38 5.75 -9.62
C SER A 43 -4.07 4.99 -8.32
N VAL A 44 -4.52 3.73 -8.21
CA VAL A 44 -4.25 2.87 -7.06
C VAL A 44 -2.77 2.49 -7.01
N ILE A 45 -2.15 2.26 -8.17
CA ILE A 45 -0.72 1.93 -8.27
C ILE A 45 0.12 3.11 -7.81
N GLU A 46 -0.18 4.31 -8.29
CA GLU A 46 0.47 5.57 -7.92
C GLU A 46 0.32 5.84 -6.43
N GLU A 47 -0.89 5.71 -5.88
CA GLU A 47 -1.18 5.94 -4.45
C GLU A 47 -0.35 5.00 -3.55
N VAL A 48 -0.27 3.71 -3.88
CA VAL A 48 0.57 2.74 -3.13
C VAL A 48 2.05 3.07 -3.27
N ILE A 49 2.51 3.47 -4.45
CA ILE A 49 3.90 3.86 -4.68
C ILE A 49 4.26 5.08 -3.85
N ASP A 50 3.46 6.14 -3.90
CA ASP A 50 3.70 7.41 -3.19
C ASP A 50 3.77 7.21 -1.68
N ILE A 51 2.87 6.39 -1.11
CA ILE A 51 2.93 6.00 0.30
C ILE A 51 4.23 5.21 0.58
N ALA A 52 4.57 4.24 -0.25
CA ALA A 52 5.80 3.46 -0.08
C ALA A 52 7.07 4.34 -0.13
N GLN A 53 7.07 5.37 -0.98
CA GLN A 53 8.16 6.35 -1.04
C GLN A 53 8.22 7.18 0.25
N THR A 54 7.07 7.66 0.71
CA THR A 54 6.94 8.48 1.90
C THR A 54 7.42 7.72 3.13
N LEU A 55 6.97 6.49 3.35
CA LEU A 55 7.43 5.63 4.43
C LEU A 55 8.94 5.39 4.36
N SER A 56 9.47 5.08 3.17
CA SER A 56 10.92 4.89 2.98
C SER A 56 11.74 6.14 3.32
N LEU A 57 11.23 7.33 3.03
CA LEU A 57 11.88 8.59 3.37
C LEU A 57 11.83 8.85 4.88
N ILE A 58 10.69 8.60 5.52
CA ILE A 58 10.52 8.77 6.97
C ILE A 58 11.49 7.87 7.73
N TYR A 59 11.57 6.58 7.40
CA TYR A 59 12.49 5.66 8.09
C TYR A 59 13.95 6.11 7.95
N ARG A 60 14.34 6.60 6.77
CA ARG A 60 15.68 7.17 6.57
C ARG A 60 15.90 8.45 7.38
N HIS A 61 14.87 9.28 7.57
CA HIS A 61 14.98 10.48 8.41
C HIS A 61 15.14 10.13 9.88
N GLU A 62 14.51 9.05 10.36
CA GLU A 62 14.69 8.57 11.72
C GLU A 62 16.16 8.21 12.00
N ASP A 63 16.82 7.47 11.10
CA ASP A 63 18.25 7.15 11.20
C ASP A 63 19.13 8.41 11.26
N LEU A 64 18.80 9.44 10.47
CA LEU A 64 19.53 10.70 10.44
C LEU A 64 19.32 11.52 11.73
N ILE A 65 18.10 11.54 12.27
CA ILE A 65 17.80 12.17 13.56
C ILE A 65 18.61 11.50 14.66
N ASP A 66 18.71 10.18 14.62
CA ASP A 66 19.42 9.41 15.61
C ASP A 66 20.92 9.73 15.61
N ALA A 67 21.51 9.83 14.41
CA ALA A 67 22.90 10.24 14.21
C ALA A 67 23.19 11.73 14.47
N SER A 68 22.16 12.59 14.53
CA SER A 68 22.35 14.04 14.68
C SER A 68 22.78 14.46 16.09
N ASP A 69 23.37 15.65 16.21
CA ASP A 69 23.71 16.28 17.50
C ASP A 69 22.52 16.99 18.18
N LEU A 70 21.30 16.75 17.70
CA LEU A 70 20.11 17.40 18.26
C LEU A 70 19.91 17.04 19.74
N PRO A 71 19.46 18.00 20.58
CA PRO A 71 19.07 17.72 21.94
C PRO A 71 17.98 16.64 21.99
N ARG A 72 18.00 15.81 23.04
CA ARG A 72 17.05 14.70 23.22
C ARG A 72 15.59 15.12 23.07
N GLU A 73 15.21 16.27 23.61
CA GLU A 73 13.84 16.78 23.53
C GLU A 73 13.43 17.18 22.11
N GLN A 74 14.36 17.70 21.31
CA GLN A 74 14.11 18.00 19.90
C GLN A 74 13.97 16.70 19.08
N LYS A 75 14.85 15.71 19.30
CA LYS A 75 14.72 14.39 18.66
C LYS A 75 13.36 13.77 18.96
N LYS A 76 12.89 13.85 20.21
CA LYS A 76 11.58 13.34 20.63
C LYS A 76 10.43 14.05 19.91
N ALA A 77 10.49 15.37 19.79
CA ALA A 77 9.47 16.14 19.08
C ALA A 77 9.38 15.74 17.59
N VAL A 78 10.54 15.68 16.91
CA VAL A 78 10.57 15.30 15.49
C VAL A 78 10.10 13.86 15.28
N ARG A 79 10.52 12.92 16.15
CA ARG A 79 10.03 11.52 16.08
C ARG A 79 8.51 11.43 16.25
N ALA A 80 7.90 12.26 17.10
CA ALA A 80 6.45 12.27 17.26
C ALA A 80 5.73 12.75 15.98
N GLU A 81 6.28 13.75 15.29
CA GLU A 81 5.75 14.21 14.00
C GLU A 81 5.91 13.16 12.91
N LEU A 82 7.07 12.50 12.83
CA LEU A 82 7.30 11.41 11.89
C LEU A 82 6.38 10.22 12.15
N GLN A 83 6.16 9.84 13.41
CA GLN A 83 5.24 8.76 13.77
C GLN A 83 3.81 9.09 13.35
N LYS A 84 3.37 10.34 13.56
CA LYS A 84 2.05 10.79 13.08
C LYS A 84 1.91 10.62 11.56
N SER A 85 2.93 10.99 10.80
CA SER A 85 2.93 10.81 9.35
C SER A 85 2.92 9.34 8.94
N ILE A 86 3.65 8.47 9.66
CA ILE A 86 3.58 7.01 9.46
C ILE A 86 2.15 6.52 9.67
N ASP A 87 1.52 6.89 10.79
CA ASP A 87 0.17 6.43 11.13
C ASP A 87 -0.85 6.86 10.06
N GLU A 88 -0.78 8.11 9.59
CA GLU A 88 -1.64 8.62 8.50
C GLU A 88 -1.46 7.84 7.20
N ASN A 89 -0.21 7.52 6.83
CA ASN A 89 0.09 6.72 5.63
C ASN A 89 -0.38 5.27 5.78
N LEU A 90 -0.24 4.66 6.96
CA LEU A 90 -0.75 3.32 7.24
C LEU A 90 -2.27 3.26 7.19
N GLU A 91 -2.97 4.29 7.68
CA GLU A 91 -4.42 4.39 7.54
C GLU A 91 -4.85 4.54 6.06
N ALA A 92 -4.11 5.31 5.25
CA ALA A 92 -4.36 5.40 3.81
C ALA A 92 -4.25 4.02 3.13
N LEU A 93 -3.21 3.23 3.46
CA LEU A 93 -3.05 1.86 2.95
C LEU A 93 -4.21 0.95 3.36
N LYS A 94 -4.70 1.04 4.60
CA LYS A 94 -5.90 0.31 5.05
C LYS A 94 -7.12 0.68 4.23
N GLY A 95 -7.29 1.98 3.94
CA GLY A 95 -8.36 2.49 3.08
C GLY A 95 -8.31 1.90 1.66
N ILE A 96 -7.12 1.87 1.05
CA ILE A 96 -6.91 1.27 -0.27
C ILE A 96 -7.24 -0.22 -0.24
N ARG A 97 -6.77 -0.97 0.76
CA ARG A 97 -7.09 -2.39 0.90
C ARG A 97 -8.59 -2.63 1.04
N HIS A 98 -9.29 -1.81 1.82
CA HIS A 98 -10.74 -1.90 1.97
C HIS A 98 -11.48 -1.63 0.65
N ARG A 99 -11.04 -0.61 -0.12
CA ARG A 99 -11.58 -0.33 -1.47
C ARG A 99 -11.39 -1.53 -2.40
N ILE A 100 -10.20 -2.12 -2.42
CA ILE A 100 -9.87 -3.29 -3.23
C ILE A 100 -10.74 -4.50 -2.86
N PHE A 101 -10.88 -4.77 -1.56
CA PHE A 101 -11.75 -5.84 -1.07
C PHE A 101 -13.20 -5.64 -1.51
N THR A 102 -13.68 -4.40 -1.43
CA THR A 102 -15.03 -4.02 -1.87
C THR A 102 -15.22 -4.25 -3.37
N MET A 103 -14.26 -3.84 -4.21
CA MET A 103 -14.28 -4.09 -5.66
C MET A 103 -14.33 -5.59 -5.97
N ARG A 104 -13.52 -6.41 -5.28
CA ARG A 104 -13.52 -7.87 -5.43
C ARG A 104 -14.89 -8.49 -5.13
N LEU A 105 -15.56 -8.01 -4.07
CA LEU A 105 -16.90 -8.49 -3.72
C LEU A 105 -17.94 -8.12 -4.79
N PHE A 106 -17.92 -6.89 -5.30
CA PHE A 106 -18.82 -6.45 -6.36
C PHE A 106 -18.62 -7.23 -7.67
N GLU A 107 -17.37 -7.43 -8.12
CA GLU A 107 -17.08 -8.24 -9.30
C GLU A 107 -17.57 -9.68 -9.15
N SER A 108 -17.39 -10.27 -7.96
CA SER A 108 -17.87 -11.61 -7.67
C SER A 108 -19.40 -11.69 -7.72
N ALA A 109 -20.09 -10.75 -7.06
CA ALA A 109 -21.55 -10.68 -7.04
C ALA A 109 -22.14 -10.49 -8.45
N PHE A 110 -21.53 -9.65 -9.28
CA PHE A 110 -21.96 -9.43 -10.66
C PHE A 110 -21.84 -10.70 -11.52
N LYS A 111 -20.70 -11.41 -11.42
CA LYS A 111 -20.50 -12.71 -12.10
C LYS A 111 -21.56 -13.74 -11.67
N PHE A 112 -21.89 -13.82 -10.38
CA PHE A 112 -22.95 -14.70 -9.91
C PHE A 112 -24.32 -14.37 -10.51
N GLN A 113 -24.68 -13.08 -10.60
CA GLN A 113 -25.93 -12.65 -11.23
C GLN A 113 -25.97 -12.98 -12.72
N GLU A 114 -24.87 -12.76 -13.45
CA GLU A 114 -24.76 -13.11 -14.87
C GLU A 114 -25.00 -14.60 -15.11
N ILE A 115 -24.39 -15.46 -14.29
CA ILE A 115 -24.57 -16.92 -14.36
C ILE A 115 -26.04 -17.31 -14.10
N LEU A 116 -26.72 -16.66 -13.15
CA LEU A 116 -28.12 -16.92 -12.87
C LEU A 116 -29.02 -16.46 -14.03
N ASN A 117 -28.71 -15.33 -14.66
CA ASN A 117 -29.50 -14.76 -15.75
C ASN A 117 -29.33 -15.52 -17.08
N ASN A 118 -28.15 -16.09 -17.34
CA ASN A 118 -27.85 -16.85 -18.57
C ASN A 118 -28.30 -18.33 -18.51
N LYS A 119 -28.96 -18.77 -17.44
CA LYS A 119 -29.53 -20.13 -17.29
C LYS A 119 -31.01 -20.23 -17.70
N LYS A 120 -31.56 -19.22 -18.37
CA LYS A 120 -32.86 -19.26 -19.04
C LYS A 120 -32.69 -19.57 -20.52
#